data_AF-A0A7V8AIV1-F1
#
_entry.id   AF-A0A7V8AIV1-F1
#
_cell.length_a   1.000
_cell.length_b   1.000
_cell.length_c   1.000
_cell.angle_alpha   90.00
_cell.angle_beta   90.00
_cell.angle_gamma   90.00
#
_symmetry.space_group_name_H-M   'P 1'
#
loop_
_entity.id
_entity.type
_entity.pdbx_description
1 polymer ?
#
loop_
_entity_poly.entity_id
_entity_poly.type
_entity_poly.pdbx_seq_one_letter_code
_entity_poly.pdbx_strand_id
1 'polypeptide(L)'
;MRRDSMSLPSVLSNARRAIALDAVEAYLDVLRNQELVGIAIENVTVYRAAPAGVRERVAGGQSGAGDLQQAISRLAAASDAKVQVERDLEDTRTRYQRVVDGIFSDLVRGPPRGPPRQHLPSDVGTAVQQALQKSPTVIMPPSLNWM
;
A
#
# COMPACT_ATOMS: atom_id res chain seq x y z
N MET A 1 38.65 25.11 -8.95
CA MET A 1 37.96 24.44 -7.83
C MET A 1 36.59 25.10 -7.66
N ARG A 2 35.62 24.73 -8.50
CA ARG A 2 34.29 25.35 -8.56
C ARG A 2 33.32 24.40 -7.85
N ARG A 3 32.91 24.76 -6.62
CA ARG A 3 31.80 24.08 -5.93
C ARG A 3 30.53 24.54 -6.63
N ASP A 4 30.03 23.74 -7.56
CA ASP A 4 28.72 23.97 -8.16
C ASP A 4 27.67 23.83 -7.06
N SER A 5 27.16 24.98 -6.65
CA SER A 5 26.17 25.15 -5.60
C SER A 5 24.83 24.69 -6.17
N MET A 6 24.35 23.54 -5.71
CA MET A 6 22.96 23.12 -5.92
C MET A 6 22.07 24.25 -5.40
N SER A 7 21.39 24.96 -6.30
CA SER A 7 20.63 26.16 -5.92
C SER A 7 19.48 25.74 -5.00
N LEU A 8 19.26 26.46 -3.89
CA LEU A 8 18.19 26.20 -2.92
C LEU A 8 16.80 25.91 -3.56
N PRO A 9 16.40 26.56 -4.67
CA PRO A 9 15.15 26.23 -5.36
C PRO A 9 15.11 24.81 -5.94
N SER A 10 16.23 24.27 -6.44
CA SER A 10 16.31 22.91 -7.00
C SER A 10 16.20 21.85 -5.90
N VAL A 11 16.90 22.05 -4.78
CA VAL A 11 16.85 21.19 -3.58
C VAL A 11 15.43 21.14 -3.03
N LEU A 12 14.79 22.31 -2.88
CA LEU A 12 13.42 22.43 -2.40
C LEU A 12 12.42 21.76 -3.36
N SER A 13 12.62 21.91 -4.68
CA SER A 13 11.74 21.29 -5.66
C SER A 13 11.81 19.76 -5.66
N ASN A 14 13.01 19.20 -5.46
CA ASN A 14 13.24 17.76 -5.39
C ASN A 14 12.68 17.20 -4.07
N ALA A 15 12.92 17.88 -2.94
CA ALA A 15 12.35 17.50 -1.65
C ALA A 15 10.81 17.48 -1.70
N ARG A 16 10.18 18.50 -2.29
CA ARG A 16 8.71 18.56 -2.42
C ARG A 16 8.14 17.43 -3.27
N ARG A 17 8.85 17.01 -4.33
CA ARG A 17 8.41 15.90 -5.20
C ARG A 17 8.53 14.54 -4.51
N ALA A 18 9.64 14.30 -3.82
CA ALA A 18 9.84 13.07 -3.03
C ALA A 18 8.75 12.92 -1.97
N ILE A 19 8.49 14.01 -1.25
CA ILE A 19 7.45 14.10 -0.23
C ILE A 19 6.04 13.83 -0.80
N ALA A 20 5.70 14.42 -1.95
CA ALA A 20 4.40 14.19 -2.58
C ALA A 20 4.23 12.73 -3.06
N LEU A 21 5.31 12.11 -3.54
CA LEU A 21 5.33 10.69 -3.91
C LEU A 21 5.12 9.80 -2.67
N ASP A 22 5.84 10.06 -1.58
CA ASP A 22 5.69 9.31 -0.32
C ASP A 22 4.24 9.33 0.21
N ALA A 23 3.55 10.47 0.09
CA ALA A 23 2.16 10.62 0.50
C ALA A 23 1.20 9.79 -0.37
N VAL A 24 1.43 9.77 -1.68
CA VAL A 24 0.65 8.97 -2.63
C VAL A 24 0.88 7.49 -2.38
N GLU A 25 2.13 7.06 -2.22
CA GLU A 25 2.47 5.67 -1.92
C GLU A 25 1.83 5.21 -0.61
N ALA A 26 1.95 5.99 0.47
CA ALA A 26 1.34 5.66 1.74
C ALA A 26 -0.19 5.58 1.67
N TYR A 27 -0.84 6.39 0.82
CA TYR A 27 -2.29 6.29 0.61
C TYR A 27 -2.68 5.04 -0.18
N LEU A 28 -1.91 4.69 -1.22
CA LEU A 28 -2.13 3.46 -1.98
C LEU A 28 -1.94 2.21 -1.10
N ASP A 29 -0.96 2.22 -0.19
CA ASP A 29 -0.75 1.16 0.79
C ASP A 29 -1.99 0.96 1.68
N VAL A 30 -2.63 2.05 2.14
CA VAL A 30 -3.88 1.98 2.93
C VAL A 30 -5.01 1.36 2.11
N LEU A 31 -5.22 1.80 0.87
CA LEU A 31 -6.28 1.26 0.01
C LEU A 31 -6.08 -0.24 -0.25
N ARG A 32 -4.84 -0.65 -0.53
CA ARG A 32 -4.49 -2.06 -0.72
C ARG A 32 -4.79 -2.89 0.53
N ASN A 33 -4.42 -2.42 1.71
CA ASN A 33 -4.66 -3.16 2.94
C ASN A 33 -6.16 -3.23 3.31
N GLN A 34 -6.95 -2.22 2.93
CA GLN A 34 -8.42 -2.30 3.07
C GLN A 34 -9.01 -3.44 2.23
N GLU A 35 -8.53 -3.60 0.99
CA GLU A 35 -8.94 -4.72 0.12
C GLU A 35 -8.51 -6.08 0.69
N LEU A 36 -7.27 -6.18 1.18
CA LEU A 36 -6.76 -7.40 1.81
C LEU A 36 -7.57 -7.81 3.05
N VAL A 37 -8.00 -6.84 3.87
CA VAL A 37 -8.92 -7.10 5.00
C VAL A 37 -10.24 -7.67 4.49
N GLY A 38 -10.81 -7.12 3.41
CA GLY A 38 -12.01 -7.65 2.77
C GLY A 38 -11.85 -9.12 2.35
N ILE A 39 -10.77 -9.44 1.65
CA ILE A 39 -10.44 -10.80 1.21
C ILE A 39 -10.26 -11.75 2.41
N ALA A 40 -9.59 -11.30 3.47
CA ALA A 40 -9.38 -12.13 4.66
C ALA A 40 -10.68 -12.41 5.42
N ILE A 41 -11.61 -11.45 5.48
CA ILE A 41 -12.96 -11.65 6.04
C ILE A 41 -13.74 -12.70 5.23
N GLU A 42 -13.67 -12.63 3.90
CA GLU A 42 -14.31 -13.60 3.01
C GLU A 42 -13.73 -15.01 3.25
N ASN A 43 -12.41 -15.14 3.32
CA ASN A 43 -11.75 -16.41 3.61
C ASN A 43 -12.20 -17.01 4.95
N VAL A 44 -12.26 -16.22 6.03
CA VAL A 44 -12.78 -16.69 7.33
C VAL A 44 -14.22 -17.17 7.19
N THR A 45 -15.04 -16.47 6.40
CA THR A 45 -16.44 -16.81 6.19
C THR A 45 -16.57 -18.16 5.46
N VAL A 46 -15.78 -18.38 4.41
CA VAL A 46 -15.71 -19.65 3.67
C VAL A 46 -15.32 -20.82 4.58
N TYR A 47 -14.28 -20.66 5.40
CA TYR A 47 -13.79 -21.76 6.25
C TYR A 47 -14.60 -21.99 7.53
N ARG A 48 -15.48 -21.05 7.92
CA ARG A 48 -16.27 -21.15 9.16
C ARG A 48 -17.30 -22.27 9.13
N ALA A 49 -17.91 -22.56 7.99
CA ALA A 49 -18.96 -23.58 7.87
C ALA A 49 -18.43 -25.02 7.84
N ALA A 50 -17.18 -25.23 7.41
CA ALA A 50 -16.63 -26.56 7.16
C ALA A 50 -16.55 -27.47 8.41
N PRO A 51 -16.12 -27.00 9.60
CA PRO A 51 -16.00 -27.88 10.76
C PRO A 51 -17.32 -28.50 11.22
N ALA A 52 -18.45 -27.78 11.09
CA ALA A 52 -19.76 -28.29 11.51
C ALA A 52 -20.20 -29.50 10.69
N GLY A 53 -20.15 -29.39 9.35
CA GLY A 53 -20.50 -30.51 8.48
C GLY A 53 -19.54 -31.70 8.59
N VAL A 54 -18.26 -31.45 8.88
CA VAL A 54 -17.30 -32.54 9.14
C VAL A 54 -17.59 -33.23 10.48
N ARG A 55 -17.94 -32.49 11.54
CA ARG A 55 -18.34 -33.07 12.84
C ARG A 55 -19.50 -34.04 12.70
N GLU A 56 -20.52 -33.68 11.93
CA GLU A 56 -21.68 -34.56 11.67
C GLU A 56 -21.28 -35.86 10.99
N ARG A 57 -20.41 -35.80 9.97
CA ARG A 57 -19.90 -37.00 9.29
C ARG A 57 -19.01 -37.85 10.19
N VAL A 58 -18.19 -37.24 11.05
CA VAL A 58 -17.40 -37.96 12.05
C VAL A 58 -18.31 -38.69 13.04
N ALA A 59 -19.34 -38.02 13.56
CA ALA A 59 -20.31 -38.63 14.47
C ALA A 59 -21.09 -39.80 13.82
N GLY A 60 -21.37 -39.69 12.52
CA GLY A 60 -21.97 -40.77 11.72
C GLY A 60 -20.99 -41.88 11.28
N GLY A 61 -19.71 -41.81 11.66
CA GLY A 61 -18.69 -42.79 11.27
C GLY A 61 -18.23 -42.72 9.81
N GLN A 62 -18.59 -41.65 9.09
CA GLN A 62 -18.30 -41.45 7.65
C GLN A 62 -17.03 -40.63 7.40
N SER A 63 -16.41 -40.07 8.45
CA SER A 63 -15.16 -39.28 8.37
C SER A 63 -14.30 -39.51 9.60
N GLY A 64 -13.00 -39.24 9.49
CA GLY A 64 -12.06 -39.41 10.59
C GLY A 64 -11.92 -38.16 11.46
N ALA A 65 -11.46 -38.33 12.70
CA ALA A 65 -11.11 -37.21 13.59
C ALA A 65 -10.04 -36.27 12.97
N GLY A 66 -9.17 -36.81 12.09
CA GLY A 66 -8.19 -36.03 11.33
C GLY A 66 -8.82 -35.01 10.37
N ASP A 67 -9.91 -35.37 9.69
CA ASP A 67 -10.62 -34.47 8.76
C ASP A 67 -11.19 -33.26 9.52
N LEU A 68 -11.72 -33.51 10.72
CA LEU A 68 -12.21 -32.45 11.59
C LEU A 68 -11.08 -31.53 12.03
N GLN A 69 -9.97 -32.10 12.47
CA GLN A 69 -8.81 -31.32 12.89
C GLN A 69 -8.28 -30.45 11.74
N GLN A 70 -8.22 -30.99 10.52
CA GLN A 70 -7.81 -30.26 9.33
C GLN A 70 -8.75 -29.09 9.01
N ALA A 71 -10.07 -29.30 9.13
CA ALA A 71 -11.06 -28.22 8.93
C ALA A 71 -10.91 -27.10 9.97
N ILE A 72 -10.68 -27.46 11.25
CA ILE A 72 -10.41 -26.51 12.32
C ILE A 72 -9.12 -25.73 12.06
N SER A 73 -8.05 -26.41 11.65
CA SER A 73 -6.77 -25.76 11.33
C SER A 73 -6.89 -24.76 10.18
N ARG A 74 -7.69 -25.04 9.15
CA ARG A 74 -7.95 -24.09 8.06
C ARG A 74 -8.68 -22.83 8.52
N LEU A 75 -9.69 -22.99 9.38
CA LEU A 75 -10.41 -21.86 9.97
C LEU A 75 -9.50 -21.03 10.87
N ALA A 76 -8.64 -21.67 11.67
CA ALA A 76 -7.68 -20.98 12.52
C ALA A 76 -6.68 -20.16 11.67
N ALA A 77 -6.06 -20.78 10.66
CA ALA A 77 -5.14 -20.10 9.76
C ALA A 77 -5.78 -18.89 9.04
N ALA A 78 -7.03 -19.02 8.60
CA ALA A 78 -7.75 -17.90 7.99
C ALA A 78 -8.03 -16.77 9.00
N SER A 79 -8.34 -17.12 10.24
CA SER A 79 -8.57 -16.16 11.32
C SER A 79 -7.29 -15.41 11.69
N ASP A 80 -6.17 -16.12 11.77
CA ASP A 80 -4.86 -15.52 12.04
C ASP A 80 -4.43 -14.58 10.91
N ALA A 81 -4.63 -15.00 9.65
CA ALA A 81 -4.38 -14.15 8.49
C ALA A 81 -5.21 -12.87 8.53
N LYS A 82 -6.50 -12.95 8.89
CA LYS A 82 -7.37 -11.78 9.09
C LYS A 82 -6.80 -10.82 10.14
N VAL A 83 -6.40 -11.34 11.30
CA VAL A 83 -5.82 -10.51 12.37
C VAL A 83 -4.53 -9.83 11.90
N GLN A 84 -3.69 -10.54 11.14
CA GLN A 84 -2.47 -9.96 10.60
C GLN A 84 -2.75 -8.79 9.64
N VAL A 85 -3.63 -8.98 8.65
CA VAL A 85 -3.94 -7.91 7.69
C VAL A 85 -4.67 -6.72 8.33
N GLU A 86 -5.44 -6.94 9.40
CA GLU A 86 -6.03 -5.84 10.18
C GLU A 86 -4.97 -5.00 10.90
N ARG A 87 -3.91 -5.63 11.41
CA ARG A 87 -2.76 -4.92 11.99
C ARG A 87 -1.99 -4.16 10.92
N ASP A 88 -1.72 -4.79 9.79
CA ASP A 88 -1.03 -4.16 8.67
C ASP A 88 -1.81 -2.94 8.14
N LEU A 89 -3.15 -3.00 8.10
CA LEU A 89 -3.98 -1.85 7.78
C LEU A 89 -3.81 -0.69 8.78
N GLU A 90 -3.69 -0.99 10.07
CA GLU A 90 -3.46 0.06 11.08
C GLU A 90 -2.06 0.68 10.97
N ASP A 91 -1.04 -0.14 10.71
CA ASP A 91 0.32 0.32 10.49
C ASP A 91 0.41 1.22 9.25
N THR A 92 -0.24 0.84 8.15
CA THR A 92 -0.27 1.66 6.93
C THR A 92 -1.04 2.96 7.11
N ARG A 93 -2.13 2.98 7.88
CA ARG A 93 -2.83 4.21 8.27
C ARG A 93 -1.94 5.13 9.10
N THR A 94 -1.23 4.58 10.08
CA THR A 94 -0.30 5.34 10.92
C THR A 94 0.85 5.91 10.09
N ARG A 95 1.38 5.15 9.13
CA ARG A 95 2.40 5.63 8.18
C ARG A 95 1.87 6.79 7.34
N TYR A 96 0.69 6.64 6.76
CA TYR A 96 0.05 7.70 5.98
C TYR A 96 -0.17 8.96 6.82
N GLN A 97 -0.70 8.84 8.04
CA GLN A 97 -0.86 9.96 8.96
C GLN A 97 0.46 10.66 9.24
N ARG A 98 1.53 9.92 9.57
CA ARG A 98 2.87 10.51 9.82
C ARG A 98 3.41 11.28 8.61
N VAL A 99 3.25 10.71 7.41
CA VAL A 99 3.67 11.36 6.17
C VAL A 99 2.85 12.63 5.96
N VAL A 100 1.52 12.56 6.01
CA VAL A 100 0.65 13.73 5.85
C VAL A 100 0.91 14.80 6.92
N ASP A 101 0.95 14.44 8.19
CA ASP A 101 1.16 15.39 9.29
C ASP A 101 2.56 16.03 9.23
N GLY A 102 3.59 15.27 8.85
CA GLY A 102 4.93 15.81 8.62
C GLY A 102 5.03 16.69 7.37
N ILE A 103 4.10 16.57 6.42
CA ILE A 103 4.02 17.38 5.20
C ILE A 103 3.28 18.68 5.43
N PHE A 104 2.20 18.63 6.20
CA PHE A 104 1.31 19.75 6.42
C PHE A 104 1.56 20.49 7.74
N SER A 105 2.61 20.15 8.51
CA SER A 105 2.99 20.88 9.72
C SER A 105 3.47 22.31 9.42
N ASP A 106 4.17 22.51 8.30
CA ASP A 106 4.76 23.80 7.91
C ASP A 106 4.10 24.44 6.67
N LEU A 107 3.20 23.72 5.99
CA LEU A 107 2.42 24.26 4.88
C LEU A 107 1.07 24.72 5.41
N VAL A 108 0.79 26.04 5.31
CA VAL A 108 -0.54 26.62 5.57
C VAL A 108 -1.62 25.69 5.00
N ARG A 109 -2.43 25.13 5.89
CA ARG A 109 -3.42 24.08 5.62
C ARG A 109 -4.22 24.41 4.36
N GLY A 110 -3.86 23.75 3.24
CA GLY A 110 -4.60 23.82 1.99
C GLY A 110 -5.98 23.14 2.13
N PRO A 111 -6.94 23.47 1.26
CA PRO A 111 -8.31 22.99 1.39
C PRO A 111 -8.42 21.45 1.41
N PRO A 112 -9.38 20.88 2.16
CA PRO A 112 -9.46 19.45 2.53
C PRO A 112 -9.81 18.48 1.38
N ARG A 113 -9.69 18.91 0.12
CA ARG A 113 -9.98 18.09 -1.06
C ARG A 113 -8.64 17.74 -1.71
N GLY A 114 -8.38 16.45 -1.92
CA GLY A 114 -7.18 15.95 -2.58
C GLY A 114 -6.93 16.59 -3.97
N PRO A 115 -5.81 16.27 -4.65
CA PRO A 115 -5.46 16.91 -5.90
C PRO A 115 -6.64 16.84 -6.89
N PRO A 116 -7.04 17.96 -7.51
CA PRO A 116 -8.17 17.98 -8.43
C PRO A 116 -7.98 16.91 -9.51
N ARG A 117 -8.98 16.03 -9.73
CA ARG A 117 -8.89 14.92 -10.71
C ARG A 117 -8.46 15.36 -12.10
N GLN A 118 -8.80 16.58 -12.49
CA GLN A 118 -8.37 17.26 -13.71
C GLN A 118 -6.85 17.44 -13.86
N HIS A 119 -6.07 17.23 -12.80
CA HIS A 119 -4.60 17.33 -12.79
C HIS A 119 -3.91 15.97 -12.67
N LEU A 120 -4.67 14.86 -12.60
CA LEU A 120 -4.12 13.52 -12.64
C LEU A 120 -4.03 13.03 -14.11
N PRO A 121 -2.95 12.36 -14.52
CA PRO A 121 -2.87 11.72 -15.83
C PRO A 121 -4.00 10.70 -16.01
N SER A 122 -4.54 10.62 -17.22
CA SER A 122 -5.66 9.74 -17.57
C SER A 122 -5.33 8.25 -17.47
N ASP A 123 -4.05 7.89 -17.58
CA ASP A 123 -3.56 6.52 -17.55
C ASP A 123 -2.08 6.47 -17.12
N VAL A 124 -1.65 5.28 -16.68
CA VAL A 124 -0.28 5.02 -16.18
C VAL A 124 0.77 5.29 -17.25
N GLY A 125 0.48 5.01 -18.53
CA GLY A 125 1.41 5.26 -19.63
C GLY A 125 1.68 6.75 -19.84
N THR A 126 0.64 7.57 -19.75
CA THR A 126 0.74 9.03 -19.79
C THR A 126 1.49 9.58 -18.56
N ALA A 127 1.29 8.99 -17.38
CA ALA A 127 2.04 9.35 -16.19
C ALA A 127 3.55 9.06 -16.34
N VAL A 128 3.91 7.91 -16.94
CA VAL A 128 5.31 7.52 -17.21
C VAL A 128 5.95 8.43 -18.26
N GLN A 129 5.28 8.74 -19.37
CA GLN A 129 5.77 9.67 -20.39
C GLN A 129 6.02 11.07 -19.81
N GLN A 130 5.11 11.59 -19.00
CA GLN A 130 5.28 12.88 -18.35
C GLN A 130 6.41 12.87 -17.31
N ALA A 131 6.60 11.76 -16.59
CA ALA A 131 7.73 11.58 -15.69
C ALA A 131 9.06 11.56 -16.46
N LEU A 132 9.14 10.87 -17.60
CA LEU A 132 10.35 10.83 -18.43
C LEU A 132 10.72 12.22 -18.99
N GLN A 133 9.73 13.04 -19.34
CA GLN A 133 9.96 14.37 -19.93
C GLN A 133 10.15 15.50 -18.92
N LYS A 134 9.71 15.35 -17.67
CA LYS A 134 9.67 16.44 -16.67
C LYS A 134 10.33 16.10 -15.33
N SER A 135 10.81 14.87 -15.14
CA SER A 135 11.52 14.45 -13.93
C SER A 135 13.04 14.74 -14.03
N PRO A 136 13.59 15.59 -13.15
CA PRO A 136 15.03 15.90 -13.09
C PRO A 136 15.91 14.67 -12.85
N THR A 137 15.35 13.60 -12.26
CA THR A 137 16.06 12.35 -11.98
C THR A 137 16.25 11.50 -13.24
N VAL A 138 15.38 11.64 -14.25
CA VAL A 138 15.46 10.89 -15.52
C VAL A 138 16.30 11.66 -16.55
N ILE A 139 16.24 12.99 -16.55
CA ILE A 139 17.00 13.85 -17.46
C ILE A 139 18.40 14.11 -16.90
N MET A 140 19.14 13.05 -16.57
CA MET A 140 20.58 13.14 -16.38
C MET A 140 21.23 12.78 -17.73
N PRO A 141 21.94 13.70 -18.42
CA PRO A 141 22.59 13.38 -19.68
C PRO A 141 23.72 12.36 -19.48
N PRO A 142 24.00 11.49 -20.46
CA PRO A 142 25.12 10.58 -20.40
C PRO A 142 26.41 11.37 -20.62
N SER A 143 27.09 11.77 -19.55
CA SER A 143 28.47 12.20 -19.63
C SER A 143 29.37 11.18 -18.95
N LEU A 144 29.50 10.02 -19.59
CA LEU A 144 30.66 9.16 -19.42
C LEU A 144 31.17 8.79 -20.82
N ASN A 145 31.92 9.71 -21.42
CA ASN A 145 32.85 9.36 -22.48
C ASN A 145 34.25 9.55 -21.89
N TRP A 146 34.94 8.45 -21.63
CA TRP A 146 36.34 8.47 -21.24
C TRP A 146 37.16 8.75 -22.51
N MET A 147 37.70 9.96 -22.61
CA MET A 147 38.89 10.27 -23.39
C MET A 147 39.75 11.21 -22.56
#